data_AF-A0A0B6A796-F1
#
_entry.id   AF-A0A0B6A796-F1
#
_cell.length_a   1.000
_cell.length_b   1.000
_cell.length_c   1.000
_cell.angle_alpha   90.00
_cell.angle_beta   90.00
_cell.angle_gamma   90.00
#
_symmetry.space_group_name_H-M   'P 1'
#
loop_
_entity.id
_entity.type
_entity.pdbx_description
1 polymer ?
#
loop_
_entity_poly.entity_id
_entity_poly.type
_entity_poly.pdbx_seq_one_letter_code
_entity_poly.pdbx_strand_id
1 'polypeptide(L)'
;MGELFESLCIRVPKVYDWVRRQVVLPQIFTNDTSLFEEEALKDLGHDVEVEIILTDSDGKPVDPSDEDALDKVIELVPHGGRRARKIVLPDGEVVILHEVRLSISGFYKIKLMDLGGHHKHHEIISCNIPWKTHQTFYLCAPEGTEPVVHLDSFEGSGGSIRLSHCDLQLLSFELVLCFSVQIEKDVKIEVEGSFCYPRPEIIDAASGCAPVEYPPQCEAIFPGRRHHHDDCEESSSYESSFETDFD
;
A
#
# COMPACT_ATOMS: atom_id res chain seq x y z
N MET A 1 35.99 -21.88 -18.12
CA MET A 1 35.15 -21.22 -19.14
C MET A 1 34.10 -20.42 -18.39
N GLY A 2 34.10 -19.11 -18.52
CA GLY A 2 33.12 -18.26 -17.83
C GLY A 2 31.72 -18.50 -18.41
N GLU A 3 30.75 -18.74 -17.54
CA GLU A 3 29.33 -18.76 -17.92
C GLU A 3 29.01 -17.43 -18.63
N LEU A 4 28.56 -17.52 -19.89
CA LEU A 4 28.00 -16.39 -20.61
C LEU A 4 26.67 -16.04 -19.93
N PHE A 5 26.71 -15.17 -18.94
CA PHE A 5 25.52 -14.46 -18.50
C PHE A 5 25.08 -13.57 -19.67
N GLU A 6 23.95 -13.91 -20.29
CA GLU A 6 23.33 -13.04 -21.28
C GLU A 6 22.77 -11.82 -20.52
N SER A 7 23.37 -10.65 -20.75
CA SER A 7 22.94 -9.39 -20.14
C SER A 7 21.58 -9.00 -20.71
N LEU A 8 20.49 -9.41 -20.04
CA LEU A 8 19.13 -9.07 -20.42
C LEU A 8 18.84 -7.61 -20.05
N CYS A 9 18.44 -6.82 -21.04
CA CYS A 9 17.94 -5.45 -20.83
C CYS A 9 16.43 -5.48 -20.62
N ILE A 10 15.95 -5.16 -19.41
CA ILE A 10 14.52 -5.17 -19.07
C ILE A 10 14.03 -3.73 -18.95
N ARG A 11 12.87 -3.42 -19.52
CA ARG A 11 12.16 -2.15 -19.28
C ARG A 11 11.30 -2.32 -18.03
N VAL A 12 11.55 -1.52 -17.01
CA VAL A 12 10.81 -1.53 -15.74
C VAL A 12 10.61 -0.11 -15.20
N PRO A 13 9.56 0.13 -14.40
CA PRO A 13 9.46 1.33 -13.59
C PRO A 13 10.54 1.30 -12.50
N LYS A 14 11.42 2.30 -12.46
CA LYS A 14 12.37 2.49 -11.37
C LYS A 14 11.79 3.41 -10.32
N VAL A 15 11.80 2.96 -9.07
CA VAL A 15 11.48 3.76 -7.88
C VAL A 15 12.69 4.64 -7.51
N TYR A 16 12.51 5.96 -7.46
CA TYR A 16 13.52 6.96 -7.11
C TYR A 16 13.47 7.36 -5.64
N ASP A 17 12.27 7.33 -5.06
CA ASP A 17 12.02 7.56 -3.63
C ASP A 17 10.74 6.82 -3.25
N TRP A 18 10.64 6.40 -1.99
CA TRP A 18 9.50 5.67 -1.45
C TRP A 18 9.29 5.98 0.02
N VAL A 19 8.12 6.52 0.35
CA VAL A 19 7.69 6.79 1.72
C VAL A 19 6.35 6.15 2.01
N ARG A 20 6.08 5.92 3.30
CA ARG A 20 4.75 5.56 3.79
C ARG A 20 4.28 6.61 4.79
N ARG A 21 3.02 7.00 4.70
CA ARG A 21 2.42 8.00 5.58
C ARG A 21 1.01 7.60 6.00
N GLN A 22 0.77 7.68 7.30
CA GLN A 22 -0.57 7.60 7.86
C GLN A 22 -1.26 8.97 7.78
N VAL A 23 -2.51 8.98 7.35
CA VAL A 23 -3.37 10.15 7.30
C VAL A 23 -4.65 9.83 8.06
N VAL A 24 -5.03 10.71 8.98
CA VAL A 24 -6.28 10.62 9.74
C VAL A 24 -7.24 11.69 9.24
N LEU A 25 -8.43 11.30 8.79
CA LEU A 25 -9.48 12.20 8.30
C LEU A 25 -10.71 12.11 9.21
N PRO A 26 -10.93 13.10 10.09
CA PRO A 26 -12.15 13.18 10.90
C PRO A 26 -13.37 13.37 10.01
N GLN A 27 -14.38 12.51 10.20
CA GLN A 27 -15.70 12.59 9.57
C GLN A 27 -16.73 12.96 10.62
N ILE A 28 -17.53 13.98 10.34
CA ILE A 28 -18.59 14.45 11.25
C ILE A 28 -19.82 14.78 10.41
N PHE A 29 -20.92 14.10 10.72
CA PHE A 29 -22.22 14.32 10.12
C PHE A 29 -23.23 14.75 11.19
N THR A 30 -23.92 15.85 10.96
CA THR A 30 -24.89 16.42 11.92
C THR A 30 -26.22 16.66 11.25
N ASN A 31 -27.29 16.05 11.77
CA ASN A 31 -28.64 16.14 11.21
C ASN A 31 -28.69 15.84 9.69
N ASP A 32 -27.80 14.98 9.20
CA ASP A 32 -27.70 14.64 7.78
C ASP A 32 -28.54 13.40 7.49
N THR A 33 -29.76 13.63 7.00
CA THR A 33 -30.69 12.57 6.61
C THR A 33 -30.42 12.00 5.22
N SER A 34 -29.42 12.51 4.48
CA SER A 34 -29.11 12.01 3.14
C SER A 34 -28.22 10.76 3.15
N LEU A 35 -27.63 10.42 4.30
CA LEU A 35 -26.75 9.27 4.45
C LEU A 35 -27.50 7.94 4.43
N PHE A 36 -28.67 7.91 5.06
CA PHE A 36 -29.48 6.71 5.26
C PHE A 36 -30.93 6.99 4.90
N GLU A 37 -31.67 5.96 4.52
CA GLU A 37 -33.13 6.07 4.38
C GLU A 37 -33.76 6.30 5.77
N GLU A 38 -34.59 7.34 5.93
CA GLU A 38 -35.18 7.71 7.23
C GLU A 38 -36.00 6.57 7.86
N GLU A 39 -36.67 5.76 7.05
CA GLU A 39 -37.39 4.58 7.50
C GLU A 39 -36.47 3.52 8.12
N ALA A 40 -35.24 3.39 7.61
CA ALA A 40 -34.30 2.41 8.12
C ALA A 40 -33.85 2.75 9.54
N LEU A 41 -33.62 4.04 9.84
CA LEU A 41 -33.17 4.49 11.16
C LEU A 41 -34.23 4.33 12.27
N LYS A 42 -35.52 4.29 11.91
CA LYS A 42 -36.63 4.11 12.87
C LYS A 42 -36.63 2.74 13.55
N ASP A 43 -36.09 1.75 12.87
CA ASP A 43 -36.02 0.38 13.38
C ASP A 43 -34.69 0.08 14.10
N LEU A 44 -33.78 1.05 14.20
CA LEU A 44 -32.47 0.85 14.81
C LEU A 44 -32.56 0.95 16.35
N GLY A 45 -32.00 -0.04 17.04
CA GLY A 45 -31.91 -0.07 18.50
C GLY A 45 -31.06 1.05 19.11
N HIS A 46 -30.92 1.02 20.43
CA HIS A 46 -30.08 1.97 21.17
C HIS A 46 -28.59 1.59 21.18
N ASP A 47 -28.26 0.33 20.88
CA ASP A 47 -26.89 -0.19 20.89
C ASP A 47 -26.44 -0.50 19.47
N VAL A 48 -25.66 0.43 18.90
CA VAL A 48 -25.33 0.47 17.48
C VAL A 48 -23.84 0.58 17.31
N GLU A 49 -23.27 -0.37 16.56
CA GLU A 49 -21.90 -0.34 16.11
C GLU A 49 -21.79 0.33 14.74
N VAL A 50 -20.71 1.09 14.54
CA VAL A 50 -20.42 1.79 13.28
C VAL A 50 -19.21 1.13 12.64
N GLU A 51 -19.42 0.52 11.49
CA GLU A 51 -18.38 -0.05 10.64
C GLU A 51 -18.22 0.80 9.37
N ILE A 52 -16.98 1.01 8.93
CA ILE A 52 -16.68 1.77 7.72
C ILE A 52 -16.09 0.82 6.69
N ILE A 53 -16.71 0.80 5.51
CA ILE A 53 -16.38 -0.13 4.44
C ILE A 53 -15.76 0.67 3.29
N LEU A 54 -14.52 0.37 2.93
CA LEU A 54 -13.88 0.92 1.73
C LEU A 54 -14.62 0.43 0.48
N THR A 55 -14.87 1.32 -0.46
CA THR A 55 -15.60 0.99 -1.68
C THR A 55 -15.04 1.68 -2.91
N ASP A 56 -15.34 1.14 -4.09
CA ASP A 56 -15.15 1.82 -5.37
C ASP A 56 -16.20 2.93 -5.59
N SER A 57 -16.16 3.58 -6.77
CA SER A 57 -17.10 4.63 -7.16
C SER A 57 -18.55 4.17 -7.29
N ASP A 58 -18.76 2.88 -7.58
CA ASP A 58 -20.08 2.26 -7.71
C ASP A 58 -20.62 1.78 -6.35
N GLY A 59 -19.81 1.88 -5.30
CA GLY A 59 -20.15 1.53 -3.92
C GLY A 59 -20.02 0.04 -3.63
N LYS A 60 -19.23 -0.70 -4.41
CA LYS A 60 -18.88 -2.10 -4.15
C LYS A 60 -17.67 -2.14 -3.20
N PRO A 61 -17.67 -3.03 -2.19
CA PRO A 61 -16.52 -3.21 -1.31
C PRO A 61 -15.27 -3.65 -2.08
N VAL A 62 -14.13 -3.07 -1.71
CA VAL A 62 -12.80 -3.36 -2.29
C VAL A 62 -11.75 -3.49 -1.18
N ASP A 63 -10.70 -4.25 -1.43
CA ASP A 63 -9.54 -4.34 -0.54
C ASP A 63 -8.62 -3.12 -0.77
N PRO A 64 -7.91 -2.60 0.25
CA PRO A 64 -6.94 -1.52 0.06
C PRO A 64 -5.91 -1.79 -1.04
N SER A 65 -5.51 -3.05 -1.22
CA SER A 65 -4.54 -3.46 -2.24
C SER A 65 -5.09 -3.55 -3.66
N ASP A 66 -6.40 -3.41 -3.85
CA ASP A 66 -7.01 -3.41 -5.17
C ASP A 66 -6.70 -2.08 -5.92
N GLU A 67 -6.57 -2.15 -7.24
CA GLU A 67 -6.29 -0.99 -8.09
C GLU A 67 -7.40 0.09 -8.05
N ASP A 68 -8.63 -0.31 -7.74
CA ASP A 68 -9.81 0.55 -7.63
C ASP A 68 -10.08 1.06 -6.20
N ALA A 69 -9.20 0.76 -5.24
CA ALA A 69 -9.27 1.28 -3.86
C ALA A 69 -9.16 2.82 -3.80
N LEU A 70 -8.49 3.43 -4.77
CA LEU A 70 -8.39 4.88 -4.94
C LEU A 70 -9.12 5.31 -6.21
N ASP A 71 -9.99 6.31 -6.11
CA ASP A 71 -10.68 6.87 -7.29
C ASP A 71 -9.71 7.67 -8.16
N LYS A 72 -9.06 8.68 -7.55
CA LYS A 72 -8.18 9.60 -8.28
C LYS A 72 -6.99 10.01 -7.45
N VAL A 73 -5.83 9.97 -8.08
CA VAL A 73 -4.57 10.52 -7.60
C VAL A 73 -4.11 11.57 -8.59
N ILE A 74 -4.06 12.83 -8.16
CA ILE A 74 -3.69 13.96 -9.03
C ILE A 74 -2.50 14.68 -8.43
N GLU A 75 -1.40 14.76 -9.17
CA GLU A 75 -0.29 15.64 -8.82
C GLU A 75 -0.64 17.11 -9.13
N LEU A 76 -0.60 17.95 -8.10
CA LEU A 76 -0.85 19.38 -8.18
C LEU A 76 0.46 20.13 -8.45
N VAL A 77 0.92 20.09 -9.70
CA VAL A 77 2.18 20.71 -10.14
C VAL A 77 2.00 22.24 -10.30
N PRO A 78 2.80 23.07 -9.61
CA PRO A 78 2.80 24.52 -9.82
C PRO A 78 3.23 24.92 -11.24
N HIS A 79 2.86 26.12 -11.67
CA HIS A 79 3.41 26.73 -12.88
C HIS A 79 4.94 26.80 -12.76
N GLY A 80 5.67 26.11 -13.66
CA GLY A 80 7.13 26.02 -13.64
C GLY A 80 7.70 24.74 -13.02
N GLY A 81 6.87 23.75 -12.66
CA GLY A 81 7.31 22.43 -12.20
C GLY A 81 7.39 22.28 -10.67
N ARG A 82 7.94 21.15 -10.23
CA ARG A 82 8.11 20.85 -8.80
C ARG A 82 9.10 21.80 -8.15
N ARG A 83 8.81 22.26 -6.92
CA ARG A 83 9.72 23.15 -6.18
C ARG A 83 10.76 22.33 -5.43
N ALA A 84 12.03 22.56 -5.73
CA ALA A 84 13.13 21.97 -4.98
C ALA A 84 13.34 22.69 -3.63
N ARG A 85 13.63 21.92 -2.57
CA ARG A 85 14.00 22.40 -1.24
C ARG A 85 15.23 21.68 -0.75
N LYS A 86 16.14 22.44 -0.13
CA LYS A 86 17.28 21.89 0.61
C LYS A 86 16.81 21.54 2.02
N ILE A 87 16.99 20.27 2.40
CA ILE A 87 16.62 19.73 3.70
C ILE A 87 17.89 19.19 4.35
N VAL A 88 18.07 19.51 5.64
CA VAL A 88 19.16 18.97 6.45
C VAL A 88 18.63 17.71 7.13
N LEU A 89 19.23 16.57 6.84
CA LEU A 89 18.91 15.29 7.48
C LEU A 89 19.41 15.26 8.94
N PRO A 90 18.89 14.33 9.78
CA PRO A 90 19.31 14.23 11.18
C PRO A 90 20.82 14.00 11.40
N ASP A 91 21.52 13.45 10.40
CA ASP A 91 22.96 13.23 10.38
C ASP A 91 23.78 14.46 9.95
N GLY A 92 23.11 15.55 9.55
CA GLY A 92 23.74 16.79 9.09
C GLY A 92 23.97 16.86 7.57
N GLU A 93 23.64 15.82 6.80
CA GLU A 93 23.72 15.85 5.34
C GLU A 93 22.65 16.79 4.75
N VAL A 94 22.99 17.50 3.68
CA VAL A 94 22.04 18.36 2.96
C VAL A 94 21.59 17.68 1.69
N VAL A 95 20.32 17.30 1.64
CA VAL A 95 19.68 16.70 0.47
C VAL A 95 18.74 17.69 -0.23
N ILE A 96 18.57 17.52 -1.54
CA ILE A 96 17.60 18.29 -2.32
C ILE A 96 16.39 17.40 -2.58
N LEU A 97 15.25 17.78 -2.01
CA LEU A 97 13.98 17.10 -2.21
C LEU A 97 12.99 18.03 -2.93
N HIS A 98 12.05 17.43 -3.64
CA HIS A 98 11.03 18.14 -4.39
C HIS A 98 9.71 18.09 -3.61
N GLU A 99 9.02 19.23 -3.58
CA GLU A 99 7.69 19.34 -3.02
C GLU A 99 6.67 18.72 -4.00
N VAL A 100 6.15 17.54 -3.64
CA VAL A 100 5.16 16.78 -4.40
C VAL A 100 3.82 16.90 -3.69
N ARG A 101 2.86 17.59 -4.33
CA ARG A 101 1.52 17.82 -3.76
C ARG A 101 0.53 16.91 -4.45
N LEU A 102 -0.14 16.05 -3.70
CA LEU A 102 -1.09 15.07 -4.21
C LEU A 102 -2.49 15.38 -3.70
N SER A 103 -3.46 15.33 -4.60
CA SER A 103 -4.89 15.27 -4.29
C SER A 103 -5.33 13.81 -4.46
N ILE A 104 -5.67 13.15 -3.37
CA ILE A 104 -6.04 11.73 -3.33
C ILE A 104 -7.50 11.62 -2.92
N SER A 105 -8.30 10.84 -3.64
CA SER A 105 -9.70 10.58 -3.33
C SER A 105 -10.08 9.12 -3.51
N GLY A 106 -11.17 8.73 -2.85
CA GLY A 106 -11.80 7.42 -2.95
C GLY A 106 -13.21 7.49 -2.39
N PHE A 107 -13.81 6.32 -2.13
CA PHE A 107 -15.16 6.22 -1.60
C PHE A 107 -15.23 5.27 -0.41
N TYR A 108 -16.25 5.43 0.42
CA TYR A 108 -16.58 4.48 1.49
C TYR A 108 -18.09 4.47 1.73
N LYS A 109 -18.55 3.43 2.42
CA LYS A 109 -19.88 3.32 3.00
C LYS A 109 -19.81 3.15 4.50
N ILE A 110 -20.87 3.58 5.16
CA ILE A 110 -21.05 3.41 6.61
C ILE A 110 -22.08 2.30 6.80
N LYS A 111 -21.73 1.29 7.59
CA LYS A 111 -22.63 0.24 8.02
C LYS A 111 -22.93 0.42 9.50
N LEU A 112 -24.21 0.52 9.82
CA LEU A 112 -24.72 0.53 11.20
C LEU A 112 -25.22 -0.88 11.53
N MET A 113 -24.74 -1.46 12.62
CA MET A 113 -25.13 -2.79 13.08
C MET A 113 -25.81 -2.70 14.44
N ASP A 114 -27.02 -3.22 14.55
CA ASP A 114 -27.77 -3.26 15.81
C ASP A 114 -27.42 -4.52 16.61
N LEU A 115 -26.80 -4.32 17.77
CA LEU A 115 -26.36 -5.40 18.66
C LEU A 115 -27.51 -5.97 19.51
N GLY A 116 -28.65 -5.29 19.57
CA GLY A 116 -29.81 -5.64 20.39
C GLY A 116 -30.66 -6.80 19.87
N GLY A 117 -30.46 -7.25 18.63
CA GLY A 117 -31.00 -8.52 18.09
C GLY A 117 -32.52 -8.67 18.01
N HIS A 118 -33.31 -7.64 18.34
CA HIS A 118 -34.77 -7.71 18.44
C HIS A 118 -35.52 -7.00 17.31
N HIS A 119 -34.80 -6.32 16.41
CA HIS A 119 -35.37 -5.45 15.38
C HIS A 119 -35.35 -6.07 13.97
N LYS A 120 -36.21 -5.55 13.09
CA LYS A 120 -36.45 -6.09 11.73
C LYS A 120 -35.28 -5.86 10.77
N HIS A 121 -34.52 -4.79 10.99
CA HIS A 121 -33.32 -4.45 10.24
C HIS A 121 -32.10 -4.57 11.17
N HIS A 122 -31.28 -5.60 10.96
CA HIS A 122 -30.07 -5.84 11.76
C HIS A 122 -28.87 -5.04 11.26
N GLU A 123 -28.90 -4.62 9.98
CA GLU A 123 -27.86 -3.83 9.33
C GLU A 123 -28.48 -2.75 8.44
N ILE A 124 -27.91 -1.55 8.48
CA ILE A 124 -28.26 -0.42 7.62
C ILE A 124 -26.98 0.10 6.97
N ILE A 125 -27.01 0.32 5.66
CA ILE A 125 -25.84 0.78 4.89
C ILE A 125 -26.16 2.15 4.28
N SER A 126 -25.19 3.06 4.34
CA SER A 126 -25.32 4.40 3.77
C SER A 126 -25.26 4.42 2.24
N CYS A 127 -25.56 5.58 1.65
CA CYS A 127 -25.14 5.91 0.30
C CYS A 127 -23.59 5.88 0.17
N ASN A 128 -23.08 5.88 -1.06
CA ASN A 128 -21.63 5.89 -1.32
C ASN A 128 -21.06 7.28 -1.06
N ILE A 129 -20.10 7.42 -0.15
CA ILE A 129 -19.60 8.71 0.33
C ILE A 129 -18.19 8.95 -0.21
N PRO A 130 -17.95 10.04 -0.96
CA PRO A 130 -16.61 10.38 -1.41
C PRO A 130 -15.77 10.96 -0.27
N TRP A 131 -14.50 10.58 -0.22
CA TRP A 131 -13.49 11.22 0.61
C TRP A 131 -12.39 11.81 -0.25
N LYS A 132 -11.74 12.86 0.28
CA LYS A 132 -10.65 13.53 -0.42
C LYS A 132 -9.67 14.15 0.57
N THR A 133 -8.38 13.98 0.30
CA THR A 133 -7.29 14.56 1.09
C THR A 133 -6.24 15.19 0.18
N HIS A 134 -5.59 16.25 0.68
CA HIS A 134 -4.48 16.89 0.01
C HIS A 134 -3.22 16.70 0.85
N GLN A 135 -2.21 16.06 0.28
CA GLN A 135 -0.99 15.70 0.98
C GLN A 135 0.22 16.33 0.29
N THR A 136 1.19 16.77 1.08
CA THR A 136 2.45 17.29 0.59
C THR A 136 3.58 16.41 1.08
N PHE A 137 4.35 15.86 0.13
CA PHE A 137 5.52 15.04 0.36
C PHE A 137 6.78 15.77 -0.10
N TYR A 138 7.90 15.47 0.54
CA TYR A 138 9.22 15.91 0.10
C TYR A 138 10.00 14.69 -0.33
N LEU A 139 10.14 14.52 -1.64
CA LEU A 139 10.63 13.28 -2.26
C LEU A 139 11.75 13.57 -3.25
N CYS A 140 12.63 12.61 -3.48
CA CYS A 140 13.57 12.63 -4.60
C CYS A 140 12.80 12.43 -5.91
N ALA A 141 12.27 13.53 -6.44
CA ALA A 141 11.36 13.52 -7.58
C ALA A 141 11.87 14.35 -8.78
N PRO A 142 12.94 13.90 -9.47
CA PRO A 142 13.53 14.63 -10.59
C PRO A 142 12.58 14.77 -11.77
N GLU A 143 12.91 15.66 -12.71
CA GLU A 143 12.06 15.95 -13.87
C GLU A 143 11.78 14.69 -14.72
N GLY A 144 10.52 14.56 -15.16
CA GLY A 144 10.05 13.42 -15.96
C GLY A 144 9.85 12.13 -15.15
N THR A 145 9.72 12.21 -13.83
CA THR A 145 9.21 11.13 -12.97
C THR A 145 7.78 11.43 -12.56
N GLU A 146 7.02 10.41 -12.17
CA GLU A 146 5.62 10.51 -11.77
C GLU A 146 5.37 9.89 -10.39
N PRO A 147 4.44 10.44 -9.59
CA PRO A 147 4.07 9.84 -8.32
C PRO A 147 3.09 8.69 -8.55
N VAL A 148 3.39 7.54 -7.96
CA VAL A 148 2.52 6.36 -7.88
C VAL A 148 2.12 6.19 -6.42
N VAL A 149 0.83 6.00 -6.16
CA VAL A 149 0.28 5.91 -4.79
C VAL A 149 -0.53 4.64 -4.66
N HIS A 150 -0.23 3.87 -3.62
CA HIS A 150 -1.01 2.72 -3.18
C HIS A 150 -1.61 2.99 -1.80
N LEU A 151 -2.76 2.37 -1.54
CA LEU A 151 -3.41 2.37 -0.22
C LEU A 151 -3.05 1.06 0.49
N ASP A 152 -2.14 1.09 1.45
CA ASP A 152 -1.74 -0.15 2.14
C ASP A 152 -2.76 -0.58 3.19
N SER A 153 -3.47 0.38 3.80
CA SER A 153 -4.53 0.09 4.76
C SER A 153 -5.59 1.20 4.81
N PHE A 154 -6.80 0.78 5.15
CA PHE A 154 -7.97 1.62 5.37
C PHE A 154 -8.71 1.11 6.60
N GLU A 155 -8.89 1.95 7.60
CA GLU A 155 -9.63 1.61 8.82
C GLU A 155 -10.54 2.76 9.24
N GLY A 156 -11.76 2.41 9.66
CA GLY A 156 -12.63 3.33 10.40
C GLY A 156 -12.39 3.18 11.90
N SER A 157 -12.11 4.28 12.60
CA SER A 157 -11.84 4.28 14.04
C SER A 157 -12.72 5.29 14.78
N GLY A 158 -12.98 5.03 16.07
CA GLY A 158 -13.67 5.98 16.95
C GLY A 158 -15.14 6.25 16.56
N GLY A 159 -15.81 5.26 15.96
CA GLY A 159 -17.21 5.37 15.57
C GLY A 159 -18.14 5.68 16.74
N SER A 160 -18.89 6.77 16.62
CA SER A 160 -19.89 7.20 17.59
C SER A 160 -21.13 7.71 16.87
N ILE A 161 -22.29 7.21 17.25
CA ILE A 161 -23.58 7.60 16.70
C ILE A 161 -24.52 8.06 17.81
N ARG A 162 -25.29 9.11 17.53
CA ARG A 162 -26.35 9.61 18.41
C ARG A 162 -27.62 9.79 17.61
N LEU A 163 -28.65 9.06 18.04
CA LEU A 163 -30.00 9.16 17.52
C LEU A 163 -30.90 9.90 18.52
N SER A 164 -31.82 10.73 18.02
CA SER A 164 -32.85 11.39 18.82
C SER A 164 -34.18 11.24 18.10
N HIS A 165 -35.16 10.62 18.76
CA HIS A 165 -36.47 10.34 18.15
C HIS A 165 -36.37 9.61 16.79
N CYS A 166 -35.40 8.69 16.66
CA CYS A 166 -35.08 7.96 15.43
C CYS A 166 -34.46 8.79 14.29
N ASP A 167 -34.12 10.05 14.54
CA ASP A 167 -33.39 10.89 13.59
C ASP A 167 -31.90 10.91 13.95
N LEU A 168 -31.04 10.92 12.92
CA LEU A 168 -29.60 11.07 13.10
C LEU A 168 -29.29 12.47 13.63
N GLN A 169 -28.79 12.58 14.85
CA GLN A 169 -28.33 13.86 15.40
C GLN A 169 -26.84 14.07 15.13
N LEU A 170 -26.03 13.03 15.35
CA LEU A 170 -24.59 13.07 15.19
C LEU A 170 -24.06 11.69 14.80
N LEU A 171 -23.18 11.65 13.81
CA LEU A 171 -22.33 10.51 13.51
C LEU A 171 -20.91 11.02 13.31
N SER A 172 -19.96 10.46 14.04
CA SER A 172 -18.55 10.84 13.96
C SER A 172 -17.64 9.63 14.02
N PHE A 173 -16.59 9.64 13.22
CA PHE A 173 -15.53 8.64 13.18
C PHE A 173 -14.30 9.24 12.50
N GLU A 174 -13.21 8.51 12.49
CA GLU A 174 -11.98 8.87 11.80
C GLU A 174 -11.67 7.82 10.74
N LEU A 175 -11.34 8.26 9.52
CA LEU A 175 -10.71 7.40 8.54
C LEU A 175 -9.21 7.41 8.79
N VAL A 176 -8.62 6.24 8.97
CA VAL A 176 -7.19 6.04 9.12
C VAL A 176 -6.68 5.36 7.86
N LEU A 177 -5.86 6.10 7.09
CA LEU A 177 -5.37 5.70 5.78
C LEU A 177 -3.85 5.59 5.80
N CYS A 178 -3.28 4.50 5.30
CA CYS A 178 -1.85 4.38 5.07
C CYS A 178 -1.54 4.43 3.58
N PHE A 179 -0.90 5.52 3.14
CA PHE A 179 -0.45 5.67 1.77
C PHE A 179 0.99 5.23 1.60
N SER A 180 1.26 4.45 0.57
CA SER A 180 2.59 4.14 0.04
C SER A 180 2.81 4.98 -1.21
N VAL A 181 3.72 5.96 -1.12
CA VAL A 181 3.97 6.94 -2.19
C VAL A 181 5.34 6.72 -2.78
N GLN A 182 5.38 6.40 -4.06
CA GLN A 182 6.57 6.13 -4.83
C GLN A 182 6.75 7.20 -5.91
N ILE A 183 8.00 7.53 -6.23
CA ILE A 183 8.32 8.30 -7.43
C ILE A 183 8.92 7.38 -8.46
N GLU A 184 8.30 7.27 -9.63
CA GLU A 184 8.66 6.29 -10.64
C GLU A 184 9.01 6.91 -11.99
N LYS A 185 9.79 6.17 -12.78
CA LYS A 185 9.99 6.40 -14.21
C LYS A 185 10.46 5.12 -14.88
N ASP A 186 9.91 4.83 -16.06
CA ASP A 186 10.37 3.76 -16.92
C ASP A 186 11.85 3.94 -17.33
N VAL A 187 12.64 2.90 -17.08
CA VAL A 187 14.06 2.82 -17.44
C VAL A 187 14.39 1.45 -18.04
N LYS A 188 15.57 1.31 -18.63
CA LYS A 188 16.13 0.02 -19.05
C LYS A 188 17.28 -0.35 -18.11
N ILE A 189 17.22 -1.53 -17.50
CA ILE A 189 18.21 -1.97 -16.50
C ILE A 189 18.78 -3.35 -16.81
N GLU A 190 19.97 -3.58 -16.27
CA GLU A 190 20.56 -4.88 -15.98
C GLU A 190 20.45 -5.08 -14.46
N VAL A 191 20.06 -6.27 -14.00
CA VAL A 191 19.52 -6.46 -12.63
C VAL A 191 20.49 -7.23 -11.74
N GLU A 192 20.89 -6.59 -10.65
CA GLU A 192 21.42 -7.20 -9.43
C GLU A 192 20.58 -6.65 -8.25
N GLY A 193 20.07 -7.50 -7.35
CA GLY A 193 18.91 -7.13 -6.53
C GLY A 193 18.97 -7.54 -5.05
N SER A 194 18.28 -6.74 -4.24
CA SER A 194 17.92 -7.00 -2.83
C SER A 194 16.53 -6.40 -2.54
N PHE A 195 15.90 -6.76 -1.43
CA PHE A 195 14.61 -6.16 -1.05
C PHE A 195 14.76 -4.67 -0.73
N CYS A 196 13.89 -3.84 -1.31
CA CYS A 196 13.79 -2.42 -0.99
C CYS A 196 12.86 -2.22 0.21
N TYR A 197 13.05 -1.14 0.97
CA TYR A 197 12.16 -0.76 2.07
C TYR A 197 11.82 0.73 1.96
N PRO A 198 10.61 1.14 2.38
CA PRO A 198 10.25 2.55 2.41
C PRO A 198 11.13 3.26 3.44
N ARG A 199 11.59 4.47 3.11
CA ARG A 199 12.28 5.29 4.11
C ARG A 199 11.26 5.96 5.04
N PRO A 200 11.65 6.33 6.28
CA PRO A 200 10.82 7.15 7.13
C PRO A 200 10.49 8.50 6.48
N GLU A 201 9.29 9.00 6.78
CA GLU A 201 8.88 10.34 6.42
C GLU A 201 9.70 11.36 7.23
N ILE A 202 10.27 12.37 6.57
CA ILE A 202 11.21 13.31 7.22
C ILE A 202 10.49 14.28 8.14
N ILE A 203 9.22 14.60 7.84
CA ILE A 203 8.44 15.58 8.61
C ILE A 203 7.66 14.89 9.75
N ASP A 204 7.22 13.65 9.53
CA ASP A 204 6.47 12.85 10.51
C ASP A 204 7.16 11.50 10.73
N ALA A 205 8.17 11.48 11.60
CA ALA A 205 8.96 10.28 11.89
C ALA A 205 8.15 9.14 12.56
N ALA A 206 6.96 9.45 13.09
CA ALA A 206 6.03 8.46 13.62
C ALA A 206 5.16 7.90 12.48
N SER A 207 5.67 6.89 11.78
CA SER A 207 4.83 6.06 10.91
C SER A 207 3.94 5.19 11.80
N GLY A 208 2.64 5.50 11.90
CA GLY A 208 1.68 4.56 12.50
C GLY A 208 1.19 3.50 11.50
N CYS A 209 1.79 3.40 10.32
CA CYS A 209 1.61 2.27 9.41
C CYS A 209 2.38 1.04 9.91
N ALA A 210 1.77 -0.14 9.77
CA ALA A 210 2.42 -1.42 10.11
C ALA A 210 3.71 -1.63 9.30
N PRO A 211 4.74 -2.30 9.83
CA PRO A 211 5.99 -2.55 9.11
C PRO A 211 5.76 -3.40 7.86
N VAL A 212 6.63 -3.24 6.84
CA VAL A 212 6.62 -4.10 5.65
C VAL A 212 7.27 -5.44 6.03
N GLU A 213 6.51 -6.53 5.95
CA GLU A 213 7.03 -7.89 6.15
C GLU A 213 7.15 -8.62 4.82
N TYR A 214 8.37 -9.07 4.50
CA TYR A 214 8.62 -9.91 3.33
C TYR A 214 8.54 -11.39 3.72
N PRO A 215 7.96 -12.25 2.87
CA PRO A 215 7.92 -13.69 3.12
C PRO A 215 9.35 -14.26 3.17
N PRO A 216 9.58 -15.29 4.01
CA PRO A 216 10.90 -15.91 4.14
C PRO A 216 11.34 -16.50 2.80
N GLN A 217 12.60 -16.25 2.41
CA GLN A 217 13.17 -16.87 1.22
C GLN A 217 13.58 -18.32 1.51
N CYS A 218 13.22 -19.23 0.62
CA CYS A 218 13.62 -20.63 0.67
C CYS A 218 15.07 -20.80 0.18
N GLU A 219 16.05 -20.32 0.95
CA GLU A 219 17.49 -20.33 0.57
C GLU A 219 18.02 -21.74 0.24
N ALA A 220 17.42 -22.78 0.84
CA ALA A 220 17.77 -24.17 0.56
C ALA A 220 17.45 -24.61 -0.87
N ILE A 221 16.50 -23.95 -1.54
CA ILE A 221 16.02 -24.28 -2.88
C ILE A 221 16.40 -23.19 -3.88
N PHE A 222 16.36 -21.91 -3.46
CA PHE A 222 16.60 -20.76 -4.33
C PHE A 222 17.63 -19.79 -3.73
N PRO A 223 18.67 -19.41 -4.48
CA PRO A 223 18.99 -19.86 -5.85
C PRO A 223 19.52 -21.31 -5.93
N GLY A 224 19.61 -22.00 -4.78
CA GLY A 224 20.21 -23.33 -4.64
C GLY A 224 21.70 -23.25 -4.35
N ARG A 225 22.26 -24.26 -3.67
CA ARG A 225 23.73 -24.39 -3.57
C ARG A 225 24.26 -24.63 -4.98
N ARG A 226 25.13 -23.76 -5.48
CA ARG A 226 25.88 -24.04 -6.71
C ARG A 226 26.64 -25.36 -6.48
N HIS A 227 26.24 -26.43 -7.17
CA HIS A 227 27.10 -27.58 -7.30
C HIS A 227 28.32 -27.11 -8.11
N HIS A 228 29.40 -26.80 -7.40
CA HIS A 228 30.72 -26.69 -8.02
C HIS A 228 30.97 -28.01 -8.75
N HIS A 229 30.90 -27.95 -10.07
CA HIS A 229 31.28 -29.05 -10.95
C HIS A 229 32.79 -28.93 -11.19
N ASP A 230 33.58 -29.15 -10.15
CA ASP A 230 35.01 -29.41 -10.27
C ASP A 230 35.34 -30.59 -9.36
N ASP A 231 36.24 -31.44 -9.86
CA ASP A 231 36.72 -32.72 -9.33
C ASP A 231 35.90 -33.96 -9.74
N CYS A 232 36.13 -34.44 -10.97
CA CYS A 232 36.18 -35.89 -11.29
C CYS A 232 36.88 -36.16 -12.64
N GLU A 233 38.10 -35.67 -12.84
CA GLU A 233 39.16 -36.35 -13.59
C GLU A 233 40.40 -36.19 -12.70
N GLU A 234 41.07 -37.21 -12.17
CA GLU A 234 41.65 -38.37 -12.83
C GLU A 234 42.20 -39.33 -11.76
N SER A 235 41.88 -40.62 -11.82
CA SER A 235 42.78 -41.66 -11.33
C SER A 235 42.69 -42.85 -12.26
N SER A 236 43.56 -42.83 -13.26
CA SER A 236 43.90 -43.96 -14.10
C SER A 236 44.63 -45.06 -13.29
N SER A 237 44.59 -46.28 -13.85
CA SER A 237 45.33 -47.50 -13.50
C SER A 237 44.64 -48.52 -12.57
N TYR A 238 44.01 -49.52 -13.18
CA TYR A 238 44.43 -50.91 -12.97
C TYR A 238 43.99 -51.81 -14.14
N GLU A 239 44.85 -52.79 -14.41
CA GLU A 239 45.08 -53.47 -15.69
C GLU A 239 43.97 -54.44 -16.17
N SER A 240 43.88 -54.53 -17.50
CA SER A 240 43.30 -55.67 -18.22
C SER A 240 44.40 -56.71 -18.43
N SER A 241 44.22 -57.91 -17.88
CA SER A 241 45.05 -59.07 -18.20
C SER A 241 44.16 -60.29 -18.48
N PHE A 242 44.01 -60.56 -19.78
CA PHE A 242 44.01 -61.86 -20.44
C PHE A 242 43.69 -63.10 -19.59
N GLU A 243 42.50 -63.67 -19.78
CA GLU A 243 42.26 -65.11 -19.55
C GLU A 243 42.72 -65.89 -20.78
N THR A 244 43.64 -66.83 -20.57
CA THR A 244 43.89 -67.99 -21.45
C THR A 244 43.69 -69.25 -20.63
N ASP A 245 42.92 -70.17 -21.21
CA ASP A 245 42.41 -71.44 -20.68
C ASP A 245 43.44 -72.46 -20.16
N PHE A 246 43.00 -73.24 -19.16
CA PHE A 246 43.30 -74.66 -18.87
C PHE A 246 42.31 -75.08 -17.76
N ASP A 247 41.42 -76.08 -17.84
CA ASP A 247 41.33 -77.36 -18.59
C ASP A 247 40.10 -77.45 -19.52
#